data_AF-A0A5K1DZH9-F1
#
_entry.id   AF-A0A5K1DZH9-F1
#
_cell.length_a   1.000
_cell.length_b   1.000
_cell.length_c   1.000
_cell.angle_alpha   90.00
_cell.angle_beta   90.00
_cell.angle_gamma   90.00
#
_symmetry.space_group_name_H-M   'P 1'
#
loop_
_entity.id
_entity.type
_entity.pdbx_description
1 polymer ?
#
loop_
_entity_poly.entity_id
_entity_poly.type
_entity_poly.pdbx_seq_one_letter_code
_entity_poly.pdbx_strand_id
1 'polypeptide(L)' 'TYTGNILIAINPFQRLPHLYDVHMMEQYKGASLGELSPHVFAVADVAY' A
#
# COMPACT_ATOMS: atom_id res chain seq x y z
N THR A 1 4.89 6.06 -3.18
CA THR A 1 5.44 5.90 -4.55
C THR A 1 6.40 4.74 -4.59
N TYR A 2 6.52 4.05 -5.73
CA TYR A 2 7.54 3.00 -5.91
C TYR A 2 8.81 3.50 -6.60
N THR A 3 9.94 2.89 -6.25
CA THR A 3 11.18 2.92 -7.03
C THR A 3 11.70 1.49 -7.13
N GLY A 4 11.46 0.84 -8.28
CA GLY A 4 11.59 -0.61 -8.40
C GLY A 4 10.69 -1.32 -7.37
N ASN A 5 11.31 -2.16 -6.53
CA ASN A 5 10.60 -2.90 -5.47
C ASN A 5 10.57 -2.16 -4.11
N ILE A 6 11.03 -0.91 -4.07
CA ILE A 6 11.11 -0.10 -2.85
C ILE A 6 9.90 0.83 -2.78
N LEU A 7 9.18 0.83 -1.66
CA LEU A 7 8.12 1.81 -1.38
C LEU A 7 8.71 3.03 -0.65
N ILE A 8 8.51 4.21 -1.23
CA ILE A 8 8.79 5.50 -0.62
C ILE A 8 7.46 6.08 -0.12
N ALA A 9 7.35 6.28 1.20
CA ALA A 9 6.20 6.91 1.85
C ALA A 9 6.62 8.23 2.54
N ILE A 10 5.79 9.26 2.39
CA ILE A 10 6.01 10.58 3.00
C ILE A 10 4.92 10.79 4.04
N ASN A 11 5.30 11.23 5.24
CA ASN A 11 4.34 11.54 6.30
C ASN A 11 3.50 12.78 5.92
N PRO A 12 2.17 12.66 5.80
CA PRO A 12 1.32 13.79 5.45
C PRO A 12 1.04 14.75 6.62
N PHE A 13 1.50 14.43 7.84
CA PHE A 13 1.21 15.18 9.08
C PHE A 13 -0.29 15.34 9.39
N GLN A 14 -1.14 14.54 8.77
CA GLN A 14 -2.58 14.47 9.00
C GLN A 14 -3.08 13.04 8.80
N ARG A 15 -4.23 12.70 9.40
CA ARG A 15 -4.85 11.40 9.16
C ARG A 15 -5.52 11.39 7.79
N LEU A 16 -5.37 10.29 7.05
CA LEU A 16 -6.03 10.06 5.77
C LEU A 16 -6.93 8.81 5.90
N PRO A 17 -8.16 8.95 6.44
CA PRO A 17 -8.98 7.80 6.82
C PRO A 17 -9.31 6.86 5.66
N HIS A 18 -9.52 7.43 4.47
CA HIS A 18 -9.87 6.70 3.25
C HIS A 18 -8.73 5.83 2.67
N LEU A 19 -7.49 5.97 3.17
CA LEU A 19 -6.35 5.17 2.72
C LEU A 19 -6.10 3.94 3.59
N TYR A 20 -6.64 3.90 4.81
CA TYR A 20 -6.35 2.87 5.80
C TYR A 20 -7.59 2.10 6.25
N ASP A 21 -8.56 1.95 5.35
CA ASP A 21 -9.77 1.19 5.60
C ASP A 21 -9.55 -0.32 5.36
N VAL A 22 -10.35 -1.16 6.03
CA VAL A 22 -10.38 -2.61 5.85
C VAL A 22 -10.69 -2.97 4.40
N HIS A 23 -11.62 -2.24 3.78
CA HIS A 23 -11.93 -2.45 2.36
C HIS A 23 -10.70 -2.21 1.46
N MET A 24 -9.89 -1.20 1.78
CA MET A 24 -8.65 -0.92 1.07
C MET A 24 -7.66 -2.06 1.27
N MET A 25 -7.50 -2.57 2.49
CA MET A 25 -6.60 -3.70 2.77
C MET A 25 -6.96 -4.96 1.97
N GLU A 26 -8.24 -5.33 1.92
CA GLU A 26 -8.70 -6.52 1.19
C GLU A 26 -8.43 -6.43 -0.32
N GLN A 27 -8.40 -5.23 -0.90
CA GLN A 27 -8.06 -5.06 -2.32
C GLN A 27 -6.60 -5.43 -2.63
N TYR A 28 -5.68 -5.25 -1.66
CA TYR A 28 -4.25 -5.54 -1.87
C TYR A 28 -3.89 -6.99 -1.56
N LYS A 29 -4.80 -7.76 -0.97
CA LYS A 29 -4.54 -9.15 -0.59
C LYS A 29 -4.45 -10.05 -1.82
N GLY A 30 -3.29 -10.67 -2.03
CA GLY A 30 -3.03 -11.52 -3.20
C GLY A 30 -2.84 -10.77 -4.52
N ALA A 31 -2.80 -9.42 -4.49
CA ALA A 31 -2.51 -8.61 -5.67
C ALA A 31 -1.01 -8.61 -5.95
N SER A 32 -0.61 -8.69 -7.22
CA SER A 32 0.82 -8.66 -7.55
C SER A 32 1.42 -7.27 -7.31
N LEU A 33 2.68 -7.20 -6.87
CA LEU A 33 3.35 -5.91 -6.65
C LEU A 33 3.39 -5.10 -7.95
N GLY A 34 2.82 -3.89 -7.93
CA GLY A 34 2.73 -3.00 -9.09
C GLY A 34 1.44 -3.12 -9.91
N GLU A 35 0.56 -4.07 -9.60
CA GLU A 35 -0.77 -4.16 -10.19
C GLU A 35 -1.68 -3.02 -9.68
N LEU A 36 -1.58 -2.72 -8.39
CA LEU A 36 -2.26 -1.61 -7.74
C LEU A 36 -1.32 -0.44 -7.44
N SER A 37 -1.92 0.71 -7.15
CA SER A 37 -1.20 1.93 -6.74
C SER A 37 -0.26 1.67 -5.56
N PRO A 38 0.84 2.43 -5.43
CA PRO A 38 1.79 2.23 -4.33
C PRO A 38 1.14 2.41 -2.96
N HIS A 39 1.15 1.34 -2.15
CA HIS A 39 0.54 1.35 -0.82
C HIS A 39 1.29 0.42 0.13
N VAL A 40 1.23 0.71 1.43
CA VAL A 40 1.89 -0.12 2.46
C VAL A 40 1.32 -1.54 2.51
N PHE A 41 0.04 -1.71 2.18
CA PHE A 41 -0.61 -3.02 2.14
C PHE A 41 -0.03 -3.96 1.07
N ALA A 42 0.37 -3.41 -0.09
CA ALA A 42 1.05 -4.21 -1.12
C ALA A 42 2.39 -4.79 -0.62
N VAL A 43 3.13 -4.00 0.16
CA VAL A 43 4.41 -4.44 0.74
C VAL A 43 4.19 -5.48 1.83
N ALA A 44 3.13 -5.32 2.63
CA ALA A 44 2.77 -6.26 3.69
C ALA A 44 2.36 -7.63 3.13
N ASP A 45 1.55 -7.65 2.05
CA ASP A 45 1.08 -8.89 1.42
C ASP A 45 2.23 -9.68 0.78
N VAL A 46 3.15 -9.00 0.08
CA VAL A 46 4.33 -9.63 -0.52
C VAL A 46 5.33 -10.16 0.52
N ALA A 47 5.31 -9.62 1.74
CA ALA A 47 6.22 -10.01 2.82
C ALA A 47 5.73 -11.20 3.67
N TYR A 48 4.45 -11.57 3.54
CA TYR A 48 3.84 -12.69 4.27
C TYR A 48 4.16 -14.04 3.60
#